data_AF-A0A5A8F648-F1
#
_entry.id   AF-A0A5A8F648-F1
#
_cell.length_a   1.000
_cell.length_b   1.000
_cell.length_c   1.000
_cell.angle_alpha   90.00
_cell.angle_beta   90.00
_cell.angle_gamma   90.00
#
_symmetry.space_group_name_H-M   'P 1'
#
loop_
_entity.id
_entity.type
_entity.pdbx_description
1 polymer ?
#
loop_
_entity_poly.entity_id
_entity_poly.type
_entity_poly.pdbx_seq_one_letter_code
_entity_poly.pdbx_strand_id
1 'polypeptide(L)'
;MERWMAVFDNMRFEEVSFNKLNDGNIEITFLKRREIHTGKIVKENSFTKVLKIETDDGLEFAVVDFHEMDSFFENNNILFQNRKGLHKEIKRYIEFSLS
;
A
#
# COMPACT_ATOMS: atom_id res chain seq x y z
N MET A 1 -6.12 14.54 4.18
CA MET A 1 -5.07 14.27 3.18
C MET A 1 -4.88 12.78 3.16
N GLU A 2 -5.23 12.11 2.07
CA GLU A 2 -4.97 10.68 1.93
C GLU A 2 -3.45 10.46 1.96
N ARG A 3 -2.99 9.57 2.85
CA ARG A 3 -1.59 9.18 2.95
C ARG A 3 -1.48 7.75 2.47
N TRP A 4 -0.90 7.57 1.30
CA TRP A 4 -0.67 6.25 0.73
C TRP A 4 0.70 5.74 1.15
N MET A 5 0.77 4.45 1.45
CA MET A 5 2.03 3.75 1.74
C MET A 5 2.22 2.61 0.75
N ALA A 6 3.37 2.59 0.07
CA ALA A 6 3.84 1.40 -0.61
C ALA A 6 4.41 0.41 0.41
N VAL A 7 4.02 -0.84 0.34
CA VAL A 7 4.46 -1.95 1.19
C VAL A 7 5.05 -3.03 0.31
N PHE A 8 6.34 -3.28 0.48
CA PHE A 8 7.12 -4.25 -0.28
C PHE A 8 7.15 -5.61 0.42
N ASP A 9 7.45 -6.67 -0.33
CA ASP A 9 7.53 -8.05 0.20
C ASP A 9 8.60 -8.23 1.28
N ASN A 10 9.67 -7.42 1.23
CA ASN A 10 10.71 -7.38 2.27
C ASN A 10 10.28 -6.59 3.52
N MET A 11 9.01 -6.22 3.63
CA MET A 11 8.40 -5.50 4.76
C MET A 11 8.93 -4.07 4.94
N ARG A 12 9.57 -3.51 3.91
CA ARG A 12 9.82 -2.08 3.83
C ARG A 12 8.53 -1.38 3.45
N PHE A 13 8.30 -0.21 4.03
CA PHE A 13 7.21 0.67 3.62
C PHE A 13 7.73 2.08 3.35
N GLU A 14 7.11 2.75 2.38
CA GLU A 14 7.46 4.11 1.98
C GLU A 14 6.20 4.91 1.69
N GLU A 15 6.18 6.17 2.12
CA GLU A 15 5.11 7.09 1.77
C GLU A 15 5.17 7.40 0.27
N VAL A 16 4.01 7.28 -0.38
CA VAL A 16 3.85 7.52 -1.81
C VAL A 16 2.70 8.48 -2.08
N SER A 17 2.81 9.22 -3.17
CA SER A 17 1.66 9.82 -3.83
C SER A 17 1.19 8.89 -4.94
N PHE A 18 -0.12 8.80 -5.13
CA PHE A 18 -0.74 7.90 -6.09
C PHE A 18 -1.70 8.69 -6.98
N ASN A 19 -1.49 8.63 -8.29
CA ASN A 19 -2.33 9.26 -9.30
C ASN A 19 -2.78 8.23 -10.34
N LYS A 20 -4.09 8.12 -10.58
CA LYS A 20 -4.61 7.36 -11.73
C LYS A 20 -4.52 8.24 -12.97
N LEU A 21 -3.90 7.72 -14.03
CA LEU A 21 -3.78 8.38 -15.32
C LEU A 21 -4.99 8.04 -16.21
N ASN A 22 -5.25 8.88 -17.22
CA ASN A 22 -6.44 8.77 -18.08
C ASN A 22 -6.47 7.51 -18.96
N ASP A 23 -5.33 6.87 -19.15
CA ASP A 23 -5.13 5.66 -19.95
C ASP A 23 -5.30 4.36 -19.12
N GLY A 24 -5.68 4.48 -17.85
CA GLY A 24 -5.80 3.34 -16.93
C GLY A 24 -4.48 2.93 -16.28
N ASN A 25 -3.37 3.59 -16.64
CA ASN A 25 -2.11 3.44 -15.92
C ASN A 25 -2.16 4.23 -14.60
N ILE A 26 -1.17 3.97 -13.76
CA ILE A 26 -0.97 4.69 -12.51
C ILE A 26 0.43 5.26 -12.45
N GLU A 27 0.52 6.42 -11.82
CA GLU A 27 1.77 7.06 -11.47
C GLU A 27 1.92 7.01 -9.94
N ILE A 28 3.04 6.43 -9.49
CA ILE A 28 3.41 6.32 -8.09
C ILE A 28 4.65 7.18 -7.87
N THR A 29 4.55 8.17 -6.99
CA THR A 29 5.70 9.00 -6.60
C THR A 29 6.16 8.64 -5.20
N PHE A 30 7.38 8.12 -5.07
CA PHE A 30 8.03 7.85 -3.79
C PHE A 30 8.55 9.17 -3.20
N LEU A 31 7.83 9.69 -2.21
CA LEU A 31 8.03 11.06 -1.71
C LEU A 31 9.43 11.29 -1.12
N LYS A 32 9.98 10.29 -0.42
CA LYS A 32 11.31 10.38 0.21
C LYS A 32 12.45 10.43 -0.81
N ARG A 33 12.32 9.67 -1.90
CA ARG A 33 13.37 9.54 -2.93
C ARG A 33 13.17 10.50 -4.10
N ARG A 34 11.96 11.05 -4.23
CA ARG A 34 11.51 11.83 -5.40
C ARG A 34 11.62 11.01 -6.70
N GLU A 35 11.40 9.71 -6.59
CA GLU A 35 11.37 8.77 -7.71
C GLU A 35 9.92 8.57 -8.15
N ILE A 36 9.70 8.50 -9.45
CA ILE A 36 8.39 8.28 -10.06
C ILE A 36 8.44 6.96 -10.80
N HIS A 37 7.44 6.12 -10.55
CA HIS A 37 7.23 4.87 -11.27
C HIS A 37 5.86 4.89 -11.92
N THR A 38 5.78 4.34 -13.13
CA THR A 38 4.54 4.07 -13.83
C THR A 38 4.25 2.58 -13.80
N GLY A 39 2.96 2.24 -13.84
CA GLY A 39 2.54 0.85 -13.83
C GLY A 39 1.04 0.70 -13.95
N LYS A 40 0.57 -0.47 -13.52
CA LYS A 40 -0.85 -0.85 -13.52
C LYS A 40 -1.27 -1.45 -12.19
N ILE A 41 -2.57 -1.34 -11.91
CA ILE A 41 -3.20 -2.03 -10.78
C ILE A 41 -3.50 -3.46 -11.23
N VAL A 42 -2.90 -4.45 -10.57
CA VAL A 42 -3.13 -5.87 -10.87
C VAL A 42 -4.25 -6.47 -10.02
N LYS A 43 -4.49 -5.92 -8.83
CA LYS A 43 -5.62 -6.27 -7.96
C LYS A 43 -6.00 -5.07 -7.10
N GLU A 44 -7.29 -4.83 -6.88
CA GLU A 44 -7.75 -3.78 -5.99
C GLU A 44 -8.89 -4.24 -5.09
N ASN A 45 -8.93 -3.68 -3.88
CA ASN A 45 -10.06 -3.74 -2.98
C ASN A 45 -10.43 -2.31 -2.58
N SER A 46 -11.54 -1.81 -3.12
CA SER A 46 -12.00 -0.44 -2.87
C SER A 46 -12.49 -0.23 -1.43
N PHE A 47 -12.92 -1.28 -0.73
CA PHE A 47 -13.41 -1.18 0.65
C PHE A 47 -12.27 -0.94 1.63
N THR A 48 -11.22 -1.78 1.56
CA THR A 48 -10.04 -1.64 2.42
C THR A 48 -8.99 -0.67 1.86
N LYS A 49 -9.26 -0.06 0.70
CA LYS A 49 -8.35 0.83 -0.03
C LYS A 49 -6.94 0.22 -0.18
N VAL A 50 -6.89 -1.05 -0.60
CA VAL A 50 -5.64 -1.77 -0.88
C VAL A 50 -5.54 -2.05 -2.37
N LEU A 51 -4.39 -1.71 -2.96
CA LEU A 51 -4.07 -1.89 -4.36
C LEU A 51 -2.80 -2.73 -4.47
N LYS A 52 -2.77 -3.75 -5.31
CA LYS A 52 -1.54 -4.41 -5.74
C LYS A 52 -1.10 -3.79 -7.06
N ILE A 53 0.14 -3.34 -7.09
CA ILE A 53 0.74 -2.64 -8.21
C ILE A 53 1.85 -3.50 -8.81
N GLU A 54 1.89 -3.52 -10.14
CA GLU A 54 3.02 -3.99 -10.95
C GLU A 54 3.49 -2.80 -11.80
N THR A 55 4.74 -2.40 -11.63
CA THR A 55 5.35 -1.30 -12.38
C THR A 55 5.98 -1.80 -13.68
N ASP A 56 6.25 -0.87 -14.61
CA ASP A 56 6.79 -1.20 -15.93
C ASP A 56 8.20 -1.83 -15.87
N ASP A 57 8.96 -1.57 -14.80
CA ASP A 57 10.27 -2.18 -14.51
C ASP A 57 10.18 -3.55 -13.80
N GLY A 58 8.97 -4.09 -13.63
CA GLY A 58 8.73 -5.42 -13.07
C GLY A 58 8.77 -5.47 -11.53
N LEU A 59 8.72 -4.32 -10.87
CA LEU A 59 8.63 -4.24 -9.42
C LEU A 59 7.16 -4.40 -8.99
N GLU A 60 6.95 -5.23 -7.96
CA GLU A 60 5.63 -5.45 -7.39
C GLU A 60 5.57 -5.01 -5.92
N PHE A 61 4.49 -4.31 -5.55
CA PHE A 61 4.23 -3.91 -4.17
C PHE A 61 2.74 -3.64 -3.97
N ALA A 62 2.31 -3.62 -2.71
CA ALA A 62 0.97 -3.16 -2.35
C ALA A 62 1.00 -1.68 -2.02
N VAL A 63 -0.05 -0.94 -2.35
CA VAL A 63 -0.29 0.44 -1.90
C VAL A 63 -1.52 0.42 -1.01
N VAL A 64 -1.39 0.99 0.19
CA VAL A 64 -2.45 1.03 1.21
C VAL A 64 -2.73 2.45 1.65
N ASP A 65 -3.99 2.79 1.86
CA ASP A 65 -4.36 4.02 2.58
C ASP A 65 -4.04 3.84 4.07
N PHE A 66 -3.12 4.66 4.59
CA PHE A 66 -2.70 4.58 5.98
C PHE A 66 -3.87 4.80 6.95
N HIS A 67 -4.80 5.72 6.65
CA HIS A 67 -5.87 6.06 7.57
C HIS A 67 -6.91 4.94 7.64
N GLU A 68 -7.21 4.32 6.50
CA GLU A 68 -8.13 3.17 6.46
C GLU A 68 -7.55 1.98 7.22
N MET A 69 -6.27 1.68 6.98
CA MET A 69 -5.56 0.61 7.67
C MET A 69 -5.47 0.85 9.19
N ASP A 70 -5.11 2.06 9.61
CA ASP A 70 -5.01 2.43 11.02
C ASP A 70 -6.38 2.34 11.71
N SER A 71 -7.44 2.84 11.06
CA SER A 71 -8.82 2.72 11.55
C SER A 71 -9.26 1.26 11.66
N PHE A 72 -8.89 0.41 10.69
CA PHE A 72 -9.14 -1.03 10.76
C PHE A 72 -8.46 -1.66 11.97
N PHE A 73 -7.21 -1.31 12.25
CA PHE A 73 -6.47 -1.81 13.40
C PHE A 73 -7.07 -1.36 14.73
N GLU A 74 -7.45 -0.09 14.86
CA GLU A 74 -8.13 0.43 16.04
C GLU A 74 -9.47 -0.26 16.29
N ASN A 75 -10.32 -0.37 15.26
CA ASN A 75 -11.65 -0.99 15.36
C ASN A 75 -11.59 -2.48 15.73
N ASN A 76 -10.50 -3.16 15.37
CA ASN A 76 -10.29 -4.57 15.70
C ASN A 76 -9.41 -4.78 16.95
N ASN A 77 -9.11 -3.72 17.72
CA ASN A 77 -8.25 -3.76 18.91
C ASN A 77 -6.89 -4.44 18.66
N ILE A 78 -6.31 -4.24 17.47
CA ILE A 78 -5.02 -4.84 17.13
C ILE A 78 -3.90 -4.05 17.80
N LEU A 79 -3.28 -4.63 18.82
CA LEU A 79 -2.17 -4.03 19.56
C LEU A 79 -0.84 -4.64 19.12
N PHE A 80 0.08 -3.80 18.66
CA PHE A 80 1.41 -4.23 18.26
C PHE A 80 2.41 -3.97 19.39
N GLN A 81 3.03 -5.04 19.91
CA GLN A 81 4.03 -4.92 21.00
C GLN A 81 5.40 -4.41 20.53
N ASN A 82 5.69 -4.50 19.23
CA ASN A 82 6.96 -4.07 18.62
C ASN A 82 6.80 -3.89 17.10
N ARG A 83 7.86 -3.35 16.45
CA ARG A 83 7.88 -3.13 14.98
C ARG A 83 7.64 -4.41 14.17
N LYS A 84 8.14 -5.57 14.62
CA LYS A 84 7.92 -6.84 13.93
C LYS A 84 6.45 -7.26 13.97
N GLY A 85 5.77 -7.01 15.09
CA GLY A 85 4.33 -7.21 15.24
C GLY A 85 3.54 -6.35 14.27
N LEU A 86 3.84 -5.04 14.21
CA LEU A 86 3.22 -4.13 13.26
C LEU A 86 3.37 -4.62 11.81
N HIS A 87 4.59 -4.96 11.40
CA HIS A 87 4.87 -5.47 10.05
C HIS A 87 3.98 -6.68 9.73
N LYS A 88 3.90 -7.66 10.64
CA LYS A 88 3.10 -8.87 10.43
C LYS A 88 1.61 -8.56 10.24
N GLU A 89 1.07 -7.63 11.01
CA GLU A 89 -0.35 -7.27 10.90
C GLU A 89 -0.65 -6.45 9.64
N ILE A 90 0.26 -5.57 9.21
CA ILE A 90 0.15 -4.88 7.90
C ILE A 90 0.10 -5.90 6.76
N LYS A 91 0.98 -6.91 6.77
CA LYS A 91 0.97 -7.95 5.74
C LYS A 91 -0.32 -8.77 5.77
N ARG A 92 -0.81 -9.15 6.95
CA ARG A 92 -2.10 -9.85 7.10
C ARG A 92 -3.26 -9.02 6.56
N TYR A 93 -3.28 -7.72 6.84
CA TYR A 93 -4.29 -6.80 6.33
C TYR A 93 -4.30 -6.76 4.80
N ILE A 94 -3.11 -6.66 4.19
CA ILE A 94 -2.95 -6.68 2.73
C ILE A 94 -3.39 -8.02 2.14
N GLU A 95 -2.92 -9.14 2.70
CA GLU A 95 -3.28 -10.49 2.26
C GLU A 95 -4.79 -10.72 2.36
N PHE A 96 -5.42 -10.33 3.47
CA PHE A 96 -6.87 -10.40 3.65
C PHE A 96 -7.61 -9.54 2.62
N SER A 97 -7.14 -8.31 2.38
CA SER A 97 -7.75 -7.38 1.45
C SER A 97 -7.67 -7.85 -0.01
N LEU A 98 -6.57 -8.52 -0.35
CA LEU A 98 -6.26 -8.98 -1.70
C LEU A 98 -6.42 -10.49 -1.86
N SER A 99 -7.11 -11.19 -0.95
CA SER A 99 -7.54 -12.58 -1.15
C SER A 99 -8.76 -12.62 -2.06
#